data_AF-A0A931MA09-F1
#
_entry.id   AF-A0A931MA09-F1
#
_cell.length_a   1.000
_cell.length_b   1.000
_cell.length_c   1.000
_cell.angle_alpha   90.00
_cell.angle_beta   90.00
_cell.angle_gamma   90.00
#
_symmetry.space_group_name_H-M   'P 1'
#
loop_
_entity.id
_entity.type
_entity.pdbx_description
1 polymer ?
#
loop_
_entity_poly.entity_id
_entity_poly.type
_entity_poly.pdbx_seq_one_letter_code
_entity_poly.pdbx_strand_id
1 'polypeptide(L)'
;MLGVFPVGTLVMLDTRELGLVYQSDTVFLDRPKVLVVINSKGERTDRYFVDLTEKAPDGKFLRTIVKTMDPNKYRINLAEYLL
;
A
#
# COMPACT_ATOMS: atom_id res chain seq x y z
N MET A 1 14.21 -12.59 5.92
CA MET A 1 13.62 -12.62 4.57
C MET A 1 13.14 -11.22 4.22
N LEU A 2 13.38 -10.77 2.99
CA LEU A 2 12.78 -9.55 2.45
C LEU A 2 11.34 -9.88 2.00
N GLY A 3 10.37 -9.05 2.35
CA GLY A 3 9.00 -9.16 1.81
C GLY A 3 8.99 -8.95 0.30
N VAL A 4 7.92 -9.39 -0.38
CA VAL A 4 7.79 -9.25 -1.84
C VAL A 4 7.74 -7.78 -2.26
N PHE A 5 7.23 -6.92 -1.37
CA PHE A 5 7.13 -5.48 -1.56
C PHE A 5 7.98 -4.74 -0.51
N PRO A 6 9.14 -4.19 -0.89
CA PRO A 6 9.99 -3.40 0.00
C PRO A 6 9.34 -2.08 0.44
N VAL A 7 9.77 -1.55 1.58
CA VAL A 7 9.44 -0.19 2.02
C VAL A 7 9.78 0.84 0.94
N GLY A 8 8.90 1.81 0.75
CA GLY A 8 8.99 2.84 -0.30
C GLY A 8 8.35 2.43 -1.64
N THR A 9 7.93 1.17 -1.80
CA THR A 9 7.23 0.74 -3.02
C THR A 9 5.85 1.36 -3.08
N LEU A 10 5.51 2.01 -4.21
CA LEU A 10 4.15 2.45 -4.50
C LEU A 10 3.34 1.29 -5.07
N VAL A 11 2.20 1.00 -4.48
CA VAL A 11 1.31 -0.10 -4.85
C VAL A 11 -0.10 0.41 -5.15
N MET A 12 -0.75 -0.24 -6.10
CA MET A 12 -2.19 -0.10 -6.34
C MET A 12 -2.93 -1.22 -5.62
N LEU A 13 -3.97 -0.85 -4.89
CA LEU A 13 -4.87 -1.78 -4.22
C LEU A 13 -6.07 -2.11 -5.12
N ASP A 14 -6.72 -3.24 -4.87
CA ASP A 14 -7.95 -3.69 -5.54
C ASP A 14 -9.13 -2.72 -5.34
N THR A 15 -9.08 -1.90 -4.30
CA THR A 15 -9.96 -0.74 -4.06
C THR A 15 -9.70 0.45 -5.00
N ARG A 16 -8.71 0.35 -5.90
CA ARG A 16 -8.18 1.43 -6.77
C ARG A 16 -7.43 2.54 -6.04
N GLU A 17 -7.12 2.33 -4.77
CA GLU A 17 -6.32 3.25 -3.97
C GLU A 17 -4.84 3.08 -4.32
N LEU A 18 -4.05 4.15 -4.16
CA LEU A 18 -2.59 4.08 -4.23
C LEU A 18 -2.00 4.36 -2.85
N GLY A 19 -1.05 3.51 -2.47
CA GLY A 19 -0.37 3.65 -1.20
C GLY A 19 1.09 3.23 -1.24
N LEU A 20 1.86 3.76 -0.30
CA LEU A 20 3.27 3.46 -0.12
C LEU A 20 3.44 2.38 0.94
N VAL A 21 4.23 1.36 0.63
CA VAL A 21 4.64 0.38 1.62
C VAL A 21 5.53 1.08 2.65
N TYR A 22 5.13 1.07 3.92
CA TYR A 22 5.94 1.64 5.01
C TYR A 22 6.50 0.55 5.95
N GLN A 23 5.91 -0.64 5.93
CA GLN A 23 6.40 -1.78 6.70
C GLN A 23 6.11 -3.09 5.95
N SER A 24 7.14 -3.91 5.73
CA SER A 24 6.98 -5.26 5.21
C SER A 24 6.57 -6.23 6.33
N ASP A 25 5.78 -7.25 6.00
CA ASP A 25 5.42 -8.33 6.93
C ASP A 25 6.34 -9.55 6.70
N THR A 26 6.72 -10.24 7.79
CA THR A 26 7.63 -11.38 7.76
C THR A 26 6.94 -12.73 7.62
N VAL A 27 5.63 -12.79 7.89
CA VAL A 27 4.78 -13.98 7.80
C VAL A 27 3.97 -13.94 6.50
N PHE A 28 3.31 -12.81 6.24
CA PHE A 28 2.53 -12.56 5.03
C PHE A 28 3.33 -11.71 4.05
N LEU A 29 4.26 -12.34 3.32
CA LEU A 29 5.25 -11.65 2.49
C LEU A 29 4.66 -10.72 1.41
N ASP A 30 3.41 -10.95 0.97
CA ASP A 30 2.66 -10.15 -0.01
C ASP A 30 1.63 -9.20 0.62
N ARG A 31 1.55 -9.14 1.96
CA ARG A 31 0.62 -8.30 2.73
C ARG A 31 1.35 -7.31 3.65
N PRO A 32 2.15 -6.39 3.09
CA PRO A 32 2.76 -5.33 3.89
C PRO A 32 1.70 -4.38 4.46
N LYS A 33 2.14 -3.50 5.37
CA LYS A 33 1.35 -2.34 5.77
C LYS A 33 1.61 -1.17 4.82
N VAL A 34 0.53 -0.47 4.46
CA VAL A 34 0.51 0.53 3.40
C VAL A 34 -0.04 1.85 3.95
N LEU A 35 0.63 2.96 3.61
CA LEU A 35 0.16 4.31 3.80
C LEU A 35 -0.57 4.76 2.54
N VAL A 36 -1.89 4.87 2.59
CA VAL A 36 -2.70 5.33 1.46
C VAL A 36 -2.57 6.84 1.32
N VAL A 37 -2.29 7.30 0.09
CA VAL A 37 -2.04 8.71 -0.24
C VAL A 37 -2.94 9.22 -1.36
N ILE A 38 -3.52 8.32 -2.16
CA ILE A 38 -4.51 8.63 -3.18
C ILE A 38 -5.70 7.69 -3.00
N ASN A 39 -6.90 8.26 -2.90
CA ASN A 39 -8.13 7.50 -2.73
C ASN A 39 -8.58 6.79 -4.01
N SER A 40 -9.66 6.01 -3.93
CA SER A 40 -10.23 5.27 -5.06
C SER A 40 -10.74 6.14 -6.22
N LYS A 41 -10.90 7.45 -6.01
CA LYS A 41 -11.27 8.43 -7.04
C LYS A 41 -10.06 9.05 -7.74
N GLY A 42 -8.84 8.72 -7.33
CA GLY A 42 -7.62 9.30 -7.88
C GLY A 42 -7.25 10.67 -7.27
N GLU A 43 -7.89 11.06 -6.17
CA GLU A 43 -7.63 12.32 -5.47
C GLU A 43 -6.64 12.09 -4.33
N ARG A 44 -5.76 13.08 -4.08
CA ARG A 44 -4.95 13.09 -2.86
C ARG A 44 -5.88 13.12 -1.65
N THR A 45 -5.62 12.28 -0.68
CA THR A 45 -6.46 12.12 0.50
C THR A 45 -5.66 12.36 1.77
N ASP A 46 -6.36 12.57 2.89
CA ASP A 46 -5.73 12.54 4.21
C ASP A 46 -5.10 11.18 4.42
N ARG A 47 -3.82 11.18 4.76
CA ARG A 47 -3.01 9.96 4.79
C ARG A 47 -3.54 9.02 5.87
N TYR A 48 -3.72 7.75 5.54
CA TYR A 48 -4.15 6.75 6.52
C TYR A 48 -3.46 5.41 6.31
N PHE A 49 -3.30 4.67 7.40
CA PHE A 49 -2.60 3.38 7.42
C PHE A 49 -3.57 2.23 7.18
N VAL A 50 -3.11 1.25 6.41
CA VAL A 50 -3.84 0.03 6.06
C VAL A 50 -2.95 -1.16 6.34
N ASP A 51 -3.45 -2.11 7.11
CA ASP A 51 -2.82 -3.42 7.28
C ASP A 51 -3.46 -4.42 6.29
N LEU A 52 -2.67 -4.91 5.34
CA LEU A 52 -3.17 -5.83 4.31
C LEU A 52 -3.37 -7.27 4.83
N THR A 53 -3.04 -7.53 6.09
CA THR A 53 -3.35 -8.80 6.76
C THR A 53 -4.78 -8.84 7.32
N GLU A 54 -5.47 -7.68 7.37
CA GLU A 54 -6.85 -7.59 7.85
C GLU A 54 -7.80 -8.43 6.98
N LYS A 55 -8.71 -9.14 7.65
CA LYS A 55 -9.68 -10.04 7.03
C LYS A 55 -11.11 -9.66 7.40
N ALA A 56 -12.01 -9.86 6.44
CA ALA A 56 -13.44 -9.85 6.66
C ALA A 56 -13.88 -11.08 7.48
N PRO A 57 -15.12 -11.07 8.02
CA PRO A 57 -15.67 -12.23 8.74
C PRO A 57 -15.72 -13.53 7.92
N ASP A 58 -15.76 -13.43 6.59
CA ASP A 58 -15.73 -14.58 5.68
C ASP A 58 -14.30 -15.12 5.42
N GLY A 59 -13.29 -14.54 6.08
CA GLY A 59 -11.89 -14.94 6.00
C GLY A 59 -11.11 -14.36 4.82
N LYS A 60 -11.74 -13.58 3.94
CA LYS A 60 -11.05 -12.90 2.83
C LYS A 60 -10.30 -11.68 3.32
N PHE A 61 -9.15 -11.40 2.71
CA PHE A 61 -8.43 -10.15 2.95
C PHE A 61 -9.27 -8.95 2.51
N LEU A 62 -9.26 -7.89 3.32
CA LEU A 62 -10.03 -6.68 3.03
C LEU A 62 -9.52 -5.94 1.80
N ARG A 63 -8.21 -6.02 1.53
CA ARG A 63 -7.53 -5.35 0.42
C ARG A 63 -6.37 -6.20 -0.09
N THR A 64 -6.06 -6.05 -1.37
CA THR A 64 -4.98 -6.78 -2.05
C THR A 64 -4.18 -5.87 -2.97
N ILE A 65 -2.86 -6.06 -3.02
CA ILE A 65 -2.01 -5.40 -4.01
C ILE A 65 -2.26 -6.03 -5.38
N VAL A 66 -2.70 -5.23 -6.35
CA VAL A 66 -2.90 -5.66 -7.74
C VAL A 66 -1.65 -5.44 -8.60
N LYS A 67 -0.87 -4.40 -8.31
CA LYS A 67 0.39 -4.10 -9.01
C LYS A 67 1.22 -3.05 -8.29
N THR A 68 2.51 -2.99 -8.63
CA THR A 68 3.39 -1.87 -8.29
C THR A 68 3.22 -0.75 -9.31
N MET A 69 3.48 0.48 -8.88
CA MET A 69 3.34 1.69 -9.69
C MET A 69 4.64 2.49 -9.62
N ASP A 70 4.94 3.23 -10.68
CA ASP A 70 6.08 4.16 -10.72
C ASP A 70 5.71 5.47 -9.99
N PRO A 71 6.34 5.81 -8.84
CA PRO A 71 6.02 7.02 -8.08
C PRO A 71 6.18 8.32 -8.88
N ASN A 72 7.10 8.36 -9.84
CA ASN A 72 7.37 9.55 -10.64
C ASN A 72 6.18 9.92 -11.53
N LYS A 73 5.46 8.92 -12.04
CA LYS A 73 4.24 9.14 -12.86
C LYS A 73 3.11 9.78 -12.06
N TYR A 74 3.12 9.60 -10.74
CA TYR A 74 2.11 10.15 -9.83
C TYR A 74 2.60 11.39 -9.06
N ARG A 75 3.81 11.88 -9.37
CA ARG A 75 4.46 13.00 -8.65
C ARG A 75 4.42 12.79 -7.13
N ILE A 76 4.67 11.54 -6.71
CA ILE A 76 4.77 11.15 -5.31
C ILE A 76 6.25 11.25 -4.92
N ASN A 77 6.55 12.18 -4.02
CA ASN A 77 7.88 12.32 -3.46
C ASN A 77 8.00 11.43 -2.23
N LEU A 78 8.65 10.27 -2.38
CA LEU A 78 8.80 9.27 -1.31
C LEU A 78 9.41 9.85 -0.03
N ALA A 79 10.28 10.86 -0.13
CA ALA A 79 10.90 11.50 1.02
C ALA A 79 9.89 12.18 1.95
N GLU A 80 8.74 12.65 1.43
CA GLU A 80 7.67 13.27 2.23
C GLU A 80 6.91 12.27 3.12
N TYR A 81 7.20 10.98 2.99
CA TYR A 81 6.47 9.89 3.64
C TYR A 81 7.36 8.95 4.46
N LEU A 82 8.68 9.02 4.32
CA LEU A 82 9.64 8.13 4.96
C LEU A 82 10.53 8.84 6.01
N LEU A 83 10.29 10.12 6.27
CA LEU A 83 10.99 10.96 7.26
C LEU A 83 10.15 11.15 8.52
#